data_AF-A0A482D4G5-F1
#
_entry.id   AF-A0A482D4G5-F1
#
_cell.length_a   1.000
_cell.length_b   1.000
_cell.length_c   1.000
_cell.angle_alpha   90.00
_cell.angle_beta   90.00
_cell.angle_gamma   90.00
#
_symmetry.space_group_name_H-M   'P 1'
#
loop_
_entity.id
_entity.type
_entity.pdbx_description
1 polymer ?
#
loop_
_entity_poly.entity_id
_entity_poly.type
_entity_poly.pdbx_seq_one_letter_code
_entity_poly.pdbx_strand_id
1 'polypeptide(L)'
;MAEEEKKEEMPEKEKLQIASRGIPSSESMYLPSHNSPHLRSFEDGNENITRNTWNAEEVINFVFPKKYQEKYNSCASAFLSLLFSKMKLTGADMNNFVKNSQISKATFYNRVLPRLRRVGMIKVERETIIAKESMRKYRPMCVTLSKTFGNYLTKIGDSWLAVVDDAKSKKLQQEKLGKY
;
A
#
# COMPACT_ATOMS: atom_id res chain seq x y z
N MET A 1 38.17 -37.51 23.51
CA MET A 1 38.32 -36.93 22.15
C MET A 1 37.32 -37.67 21.28
N ALA A 2 36.27 -37.09 20.71
CA ALA A 2 35.95 -35.71 20.35
C ALA A 2 34.42 -35.52 20.53
N GLU A 3 34.02 -34.41 21.15
CA GLU A 3 33.26 -33.31 20.52
C GLU A 3 31.74 -33.51 20.57
N GLU A 4 31.17 -33.10 21.71
CA GLU A 4 29.75 -32.77 21.83
C GLU A 4 29.50 -31.43 21.11
N GLU A 5 28.84 -31.49 19.95
CA GLU A 5 28.35 -30.30 19.26
C GLU A 5 27.23 -29.62 20.07
N LYS A 6 27.60 -28.54 20.78
CA LYS A 6 26.64 -27.58 21.32
C LYS A 6 26.00 -26.83 20.15
N LYS A 7 24.74 -27.14 19.85
CA LYS A 7 23.88 -26.28 19.01
C LYS A 7 23.59 -25.00 19.78
N GLU A 8 24.22 -23.91 19.37
CA GLU A 8 23.91 -22.56 19.85
C GLU A 8 22.50 -22.18 19.38
N GLU A 9 21.56 -22.14 20.33
CA GLU A 9 20.24 -21.55 20.13
C GLU A 9 20.39 -20.04 19.92
N MET A 10 20.14 -19.58 18.68
CA MET A 10 20.04 -18.15 18.39
C MET A 10 18.91 -17.54 19.23
N PRO A 11 19.14 -16.43 19.96
CA PRO A 11 18.12 -15.84 20.81
C PRO A 11 16.94 -15.36 19.96
N GLU A 12 15.73 -15.77 20.35
CA GLU A 12 14.47 -15.28 19.81
C GLU A 12 14.51 -13.75 19.81
N LYS A 13 14.48 -13.14 18.61
CA LYS A 13 14.43 -11.69 18.46
C LYS A 13 13.21 -11.17 19.20
N GLU A 14 13.46 -10.50 20.31
CA GLU A 14 12.46 -9.77 21.08
C GLU A 14 11.56 -8.99 20.12
N LYS A 15 10.25 -9.26 20.18
CA LYS A 15 9.25 -8.54 19.39
C LYS A 15 9.25 -7.09 19.86
N LEU A 16 10.08 -6.26 19.25
CA LEU A 16 10.11 -4.82 19.45
C LEU A 16 8.70 -4.28 19.24
N GLN A 17 8.00 -3.99 20.34
CA GLN A 17 6.72 -3.29 20.33
C GLN A 17 7.00 -1.84 19.94
N ILE A 18 7.13 -1.62 18.64
CA ILE A 18 7.31 -0.29 18.08
C ILE A 18 6.04 0.49 18.38
N ALA A 19 6.18 1.54 19.20
CA ALA A 19 5.09 2.46 19.48
C ALA A 19 4.51 2.96 18.14
N SER A 20 3.18 2.93 18.02
CA SER A 20 2.40 3.15 16.79
C SER A 20 2.61 4.48 16.03
N ARG A 21 3.61 5.28 16.42
CA ARG A 21 3.93 6.61 15.91
C ARG A 21 4.91 6.64 14.73
N GLY A 22 5.40 5.51 14.24
CA GLY A 22 6.19 5.50 13.01
C GLY A 22 6.57 4.10 12.56
N ILE A 23 6.76 3.95 11.24
CA ILE A 23 7.48 2.82 10.67
C ILE A 23 8.96 3.22 10.67
N PRO A 24 9.90 2.40 11.19
CA PRO A 24 11.33 2.69 11.11
C PRO A 24 11.75 3.03 9.68
N SER A 25 12.68 3.97 9.48
CA SER A 25 13.08 4.41 8.12
C SER A 25 13.57 3.25 7.25
N SER A 26 14.26 2.28 7.84
CA SER A 26 14.74 1.05 7.17
C SER A 26 13.61 0.15 6.69
N GLU A 27 12.39 0.34 7.20
CA GLU A 27 11.20 -0.44 6.87
C GLU A 27 10.11 0.43 6.23
N SER A 28 10.42 1.69 5.90
CA SER A 28 9.48 2.70 5.42
C SER A 28 9.01 2.45 3.98
N MET A 29 9.84 1.78 3.17
CA MET A 29 9.41 1.14 1.93
C MET A 29 9.32 -0.37 2.16
N TYR A 30 8.13 -0.95 1.96
CA TYR A 30 7.95 -2.41 1.89
C TYR A 30 8.45 -2.96 0.55
N LEU A 31 9.57 -2.46 0.05
CA LEU A 31 10.34 -3.16 -0.97
C LEU A 31 11.34 -4.00 -0.19
N PRO A 32 11.36 -5.33 -0.36
CA PRO A 32 12.41 -6.16 0.22
C PRO A 32 13.78 -5.58 -0.12
N SER A 33 14.79 -5.82 0.72
CA SER A 33 16.15 -5.39 0.36
C SER A 33 16.50 -5.94 -1.03
N HIS A 34 17.15 -5.14 -1.88
CA HIS A 34 17.57 -5.55 -3.23
C HIS A 34 18.25 -6.93 -3.25
N ASN A 35 19.04 -7.25 -2.22
CA ASN A 35 19.75 -8.52 -2.08
C ASN A 35 18.91 -9.65 -1.47
N SER A 36 17.61 -9.44 -1.24
CA SER A 36 16.74 -10.47 -0.68
C SER A 36 16.57 -11.61 -1.70
N PRO A 37 16.53 -12.88 -1.24
CA PRO A 37 16.24 -14.00 -2.10
C PRO A 37 14.93 -13.83 -2.89
N HIS A 38 13.96 -13.11 -2.31
CA HIS A 38 12.64 -12.84 -2.91
C HIS A 38 12.72 -11.93 -4.14
N LEU A 39 13.56 -10.89 -4.13
CA LEU A 39 13.75 -10.01 -5.29
C LEU A 39 14.65 -10.64 -6.35
N ARG A 40 15.71 -11.35 -5.96
CA ARG A 40 16.55 -12.08 -6.93
C ARG A 40 15.77 -13.14 -7.69
N SER A 41 14.90 -13.90 -7.00
CA SER A 41 13.99 -14.83 -7.68
C SER A 41 12.97 -14.15 -8.60
N PHE A 42 12.65 -12.88 -8.35
CA PHE A 42 11.75 -12.08 -9.17
C PHE A 42 12.46 -11.51 -10.41
N GLU A 43 13.74 -11.11 -10.28
CA GLU A 43 14.59 -10.61 -11.38
C GLU A 43 15.02 -11.74 -12.33
N ASP A 44 15.47 -12.88 -11.79
CA ASP A 44 16.07 -13.97 -12.59
C ASP A 44 15.03 -14.84 -13.32
N GLY A 45 13.75 -14.76 -12.94
CA GLY A 45 12.71 -15.72 -13.35
C GLY A 45 11.99 -15.40 -14.67
N ASN A 46 11.95 -14.13 -15.09
CA ASN A 46 11.45 -13.61 -16.37
C ASN A 46 11.33 -12.09 -16.23
N GLU A 47 11.99 -11.30 -17.10
CA GLU A 47 11.88 -9.83 -17.17
C GLU A 47 10.46 -9.33 -17.55
N ASN A 48 9.51 -10.24 -17.77
CA ASN A 48 8.14 -9.87 -18.04
C ASN A 48 7.42 -9.49 -16.74
N ILE A 49 6.63 -8.41 -16.81
CA ILE A 49 5.56 -7.97 -15.88
C ILE A 49 4.45 -9.06 -15.76
N THR A 50 4.77 -10.32 -15.94
CA THR A 50 3.84 -11.44 -15.94
C THR A 50 3.37 -11.74 -14.54
N ARG A 51 2.21 -11.15 -14.23
CA ARG A 51 1.06 -11.82 -13.61
C ARG A 51 1.25 -12.43 -12.23
N ASN A 52 2.23 -12.00 -11.44
CA ASN A 52 2.09 -12.18 -9.99
C ASN A 52 1.10 -11.13 -9.49
N THR A 53 -0.20 -11.38 -9.73
CA THR A 53 -1.28 -10.48 -9.32
C THR A 53 -1.37 -10.53 -7.81
N TRP A 54 -0.82 -9.50 -7.17
CA TRP A 54 -0.97 -9.35 -5.72
C TRP A 54 -2.44 -9.26 -5.35
N ASN A 55 -2.79 -9.97 -4.28
CA ASN A 55 -4.13 -9.91 -3.71
C ASN A 55 -4.36 -8.52 -3.09
N ALA A 56 -5.63 -8.11 -2.98
CA ALA A 56 -5.97 -6.81 -2.42
C ALA A 56 -5.38 -6.60 -1.01
N GLU A 57 -5.32 -7.65 -0.18
CA GLU A 57 -4.70 -7.60 1.15
C GLU A 57 -3.20 -7.31 1.10
N GLU A 58 -2.49 -7.88 0.12
CA GLU A 58 -1.06 -7.64 -0.07
C GLU A 58 -0.80 -6.20 -0.52
N VAL A 59 -1.65 -5.68 -1.42
CA VAL A 59 -1.60 -4.27 -1.81
C VAL A 59 -1.86 -3.34 -0.62
N ILE A 60 -2.79 -3.71 0.26
CA ILE A 60 -3.11 -2.94 1.47
C ILE A 60 -1.94 -2.96 2.46
N ASN A 61 -1.14 -4.04 2.52
CA ASN A 61 0.05 -4.10 3.37
C ASN A 61 1.06 -2.99 3.05
N PHE A 62 1.15 -2.53 1.79
CA PHE A 62 2.01 -1.39 1.43
C PHE A 62 1.53 -0.08 2.08
N VAL A 63 0.22 0.07 2.28
CA VAL A 63 -0.35 1.28 2.87
C VAL A 63 -0.44 1.17 4.38
N PHE A 64 -0.79 -0.01 4.90
CA PHE A 64 -0.93 -0.31 6.32
C PHE A 64 -0.15 -1.59 6.63
N PRO A 65 1.15 -1.51 6.97
CA PRO A 65 1.93 -2.71 7.23
C PRO A 65 1.36 -3.50 8.41
N LYS A 66 0.96 -4.75 8.17
CA LYS A 66 0.33 -5.61 9.19
C LYS A 66 1.23 -5.80 10.42
N LYS A 67 2.55 -5.88 10.22
CA LYS A 67 3.59 -5.96 11.28
C LYS A 67 3.47 -4.83 12.31
N TYR A 68 3.09 -3.63 11.87
CA TYR A 68 3.08 -2.42 12.72
C TYR A 68 1.68 -1.94 13.07
N GLN A 69 0.73 -2.18 12.19
CA GLN A 69 -0.57 -1.52 12.18
C GLN A 69 -1.67 -2.55 11.90
N GLU A 70 -1.63 -3.70 12.56
CA GLU A 70 -2.56 -4.81 12.34
C GLU A 70 -4.04 -4.37 12.39
N LYS A 71 -4.42 -3.61 13.42
CA LYS A 71 -5.80 -3.09 13.54
C LYS A 71 -6.20 -2.17 12.38
N TYR A 72 -5.28 -1.34 11.88
CA TYR A 72 -5.60 -0.45 10.75
C TYR A 72 -5.63 -1.22 9.43
N ASN A 73 -4.76 -2.22 9.27
CA ASN A 73 -4.75 -3.12 8.13
C ASN A 73 -6.06 -3.91 8.05
N SER A 74 -6.47 -4.59 9.13
CA SER A 74 -7.72 -5.37 9.14
C SER A 74 -8.95 -4.50 8.84
N CYS A 75 -8.98 -3.27 9.38
CA CYS A 75 -10.01 -2.28 9.07
C CYS A 75 -10.06 -1.94 7.58
N ALA A 76 -8.90 -1.60 7.01
CA ALA A 76 -8.77 -1.18 5.62
C ALA A 76 -9.17 -2.32 4.68
N SER A 77 -8.74 -3.55 4.96
CA SER A 77 -9.10 -4.75 4.22
C SER A 77 -10.59 -5.01 4.27
N ALA A 78 -11.21 -5.02 5.45
CA ALA A 78 -12.66 -5.21 5.58
C ALA A 78 -13.46 -4.11 4.88
N PHE A 79 -13.01 -2.86 5.00
CA PHE A 79 -13.64 -1.72 4.32
C PHE A 79 -13.56 -1.82 2.80
N LEU A 80 -12.39 -2.18 2.27
CA LEU A 80 -12.18 -2.32 0.83
C LEU A 80 -12.96 -3.52 0.28
N SER A 81 -13.06 -4.64 1.00
CA SER A 81 -13.93 -5.76 0.62
C SER A 81 -15.40 -5.37 0.49
N LEU A 82 -15.90 -4.56 1.44
CA LEU A 82 -17.26 -4.00 1.35
C LEU A 82 -17.39 -3.06 0.13
N LEU A 83 -16.37 -2.23 -0.12
CA LEU A 83 -16.37 -1.29 -1.24
C LEU A 83 -16.26 -2.02 -2.59
N PHE A 84 -15.50 -3.11 -2.71
CA PHE A 84 -15.44 -3.94 -3.92
C PHE A 84 -16.79 -4.60 -4.21
N SER A 85 -17.53 -4.97 -3.17
CA SER A 85 -18.85 -5.60 -3.32
C SER A 85 -19.92 -4.62 -3.80
N LYS A 86 -19.91 -3.38 -3.28
CA LYS A 86 -20.94 -2.37 -3.57
C LYS A 86 -20.54 -1.35 -4.64
N MET A 87 -19.25 -1.20 -4.95
CA MET A 87 -18.60 -0.19 -5.81
C MET A 87 -18.77 1.28 -5.37
N LYS A 88 -19.89 1.62 -4.72
CA LYS A 88 -20.22 2.94 -4.18
C LYS A 88 -20.74 2.77 -2.77
N LEU A 89 -20.18 3.53 -1.82
CA LEU A 89 -20.65 3.55 -0.42
C LEU A 89 -21.16 4.94 -0.06
N THR A 90 -22.35 4.97 0.56
CA THR A 90 -22.93 6.20 1.10
C THR A 90 -22.52 6.41 2.56
N GLY A 91 -22.78 7.60 3.11
CA GLY A 91 -22.57 7.89 4.54
C GLY A 91 -23.33 6.93 5.48
N ALA A 92 -24.50 6.43 5.06
CA ALA A 92 -25.24 5.43 5.83
C ALA A 92 -24.53 4.06 5.85
N ASP A 93 -24.04 3.61 4.70
CA ASP A 93 -23.25 2.38 4.59
C ASP A 93 -21.99 2.44 5.43
N MET A 94 -21.29 3.58 5.42
CA MET A 94 -20.10 3.78 6.26
C MET A 94 -20.43 3.72 7.75
N ASN A 95 -21.52 4.36 8.18
CA ASN A 95 -21.94 4.28 9.58
C ASN A 95 -22.31 2.86 10.00
N ASN A 96 -22.94 2.09 9.12
CA ASN A 96 -23.25 0.68 9.37
C ASN A 96 -21.97 -0.17 9.43
N PHE A 97 -21.03 0.05 8.51
CA PHE A 97 -19.71 -0.60 8.54
C PHE A 97 -19.00 -0.33 9.86
N VAL A 98 -18.92 0.93 10.28
CA VAL A 98 -18.20 1.30 11.50
C VAL A 98 -18.87 0.72 12.75
N LYS A 99 -20.20 0.66 12.80
CA LYS A 99 -20.93 0.00 13.91
C LYS A 99 -20.63 -1.50 14.00
N ASN A 100 -20.48 -2.16 12.87
CA ASN A 100 -20.21 -3.61 12.79
C ASN A 100 -18.71 -3.94 12.87
N SER A 101 -17.84 -2.94 12.72
CA SER A 101 -16.40 -3.09 12.81
C SER A 101 -15.93 -3.08 14.26
N GLN A 102 -14.83 -3.78 14.56
CA GLN A 102 -14.20 -3.78 15.90
C GLN A 102 -13.41 -2.49 16.20
N ILE A 103 -13.62 -1.40 15.46
CA ILE A 103 -12.76 -0.20 15.49
C ILE A 103 -13.58 1.04 15.78
N SER A 104 -12.97 1.96 16.54
CA SER A 104 -13.62 3.21 16.91
C SER A 104 -13.92 4.07 15.68
N LYS A 105 -15.05 4.79 15.72
CA LYS A 105 -15.42 5.80 14.72
C LYS A 105 -14.29 6.79 14.45
N ALA A 106 -13.66 7.28 15.52
CA ALA A 106 -12.56 8.22 15.43
C ALA A 106 -11.37 7.63 14.66
N THR A 107 -10.99 6.37 14.93
CA THR A 107 -9.90 5.70 14.23
C THR A 107 -10.17 5.58 12.73
N PHE A 108 -11.37 5.13 12.35
CA PHE A 108 -11.72 4.97 10.94
C PHE A 108 -11.70 6.31 10.19
N TYR A 109 -12.42 7.32 10.70
CA TYR A 109 -12.57 8.61 10.04
C TYR A 109 -11.31 9.48 10.09
N ASN A 110 -10.45 9.34 11.11
CA ASN A 110 -9.25 10.18 11.26
C ASN A 110 -7.96 9.52 10.75
N ARG A 111 -7.89 8.19 10.69
CA ARG A 111 -6.66 7.46 10.32
C ARG A 111 -6.81 6.66 9.04
N VAL A 112 -7.76 5.73 9.00
CA VAL A 112 -7.87 4.77 7.89
C VAL A 112 -8.38 5.45 6.63
N LEU A 113 -9.54 6.08 6.69
CA LEU A 113 -10.19 6.69 5.54
C LEU A 113 -9.38 7.83 4.92
N PRO A 114 -8.80 8.77 5.69
CA PRO A 114 -7.97 9.83 5.11
C PRO A 114 -6.71 9.30 4.43
N ARG A 115 -6.11 8.22 4.95
CA ARG A 115 -4.89 7.63 4.36
C ARG A 115 -5.20 6.91 3.07
N LEU A 116 -6.29 6.13 3.00
CA LEU A 116 -6.77 5.51 1.76
C LEU A 116 -7.05 6.56 0.67
N ARG A 117 -7.69 7.68 1.05
CA ARG A 117 -7.92 8.81 0.14
C ARG A 117 -6.60 9.45 -0.31
N ARG A 118 -5.68 9.72 0.62
CA ARG A 118 -4.40 10.39 0.33
C ARG A 118 -3.53 9.59 -0.63
N VAL A 119 -3.51 8.28 -0.48
CA VAL A 119 -2.77 7.36 -1.34
C VAL A 119 -3.46 7.17 -2.70
N GLY A 120 -4.72 7.61 -2.83
CA GLY A 120 -5.46 7.58 -4.09
C GLY A 120 -6.08 6.23 -4.43
N MET A 121 -6.32 5.38 -3.42
CA MET A 121 -7.05 4.12 -3.59
C MET A 121 -8.57 4.33 -3.66
N ILE A 122 -9.06 5.38 -3.02
CA ILE A 122 -10.48 5.75 -2.98
C ILE A 122 -10.67 7.23 -3.31
N LYS A 123 -11.85 7.55 -3.85
CA LYS A 123 -12.32 8.92 -4.03
C LYS A 123 -13.44 9.19 -3.04
N VAL A 124 -13.40 10.36 -2.40
CA VAL A 124 -14.43 10.82 -1.48
C VAL A 124 -15.05 12.07 -2.05
N GLU A 125 -16.34 12.02 -2.31
CA GLU A 125 -17.12 13.11 -2.88
C GLU A 125 -18.26 13.49 -1.94
N ARG A 126 -18.76 14.72 -2.10
CA ARG A 126 -19.97 15.19 -1.44
C ARG A 126 -20.91 15.65 -2.54
N GLU A 127 -21.96 14.89 -2.79
CA GLU A 127 -22.98 15.28 -3.75
C GLU A 127 -23.78 16.44 -3.15
N THR A 128 -23.98 17.53 -3.88
CA THR A 128 -24.89 18.60 -3.45
C THR A 128 -26.27 18.28 -3.98
N ILE A 129 -27.12 17.68 -3.14
CA ILE A 129 -28.51 17.45 -3.47
C ILE A 129 -29.29 18.67 -2.99
N ILE A 130 -29.91 19.40 -3.93
CA ILE A 130 -30.89 20.43 -3.60
C ILE A 130 -32.23 19.72 -3.46
N ALA A 131 -32.64 19.41 -2.23
CA ALA A 131 -33.97 18.89 -1.97
C ALA A 131 -35.00 19.97 -2.36
N LYS A 132 -35.72 19.76 -3.46
CA LYS A 132 -36.73 20.69 -4.00
C LYS A 132 -37.82 21.04 -2.98
N GLU A 133 -38.05 20.19 -1.97
CA GLU A 133 -39.11 20.37 -0.96
C GLU A 133 -38.64 21.07 0.33
N SER A 134 -37.34 21.09 0.65
CA SER A 134 -36.87 21.46 2.00
C SER A 134 -35.97 22.69 2.07
N MET A 135 -35.44 23.23 0.96
CA MET A 135 -34.47 24.35 0.94
C MET A 135 -33.21 24.14 1.81
N ARG A 136 -33.05 23.00 2.50
CA ARG A 136 -31.86 22.62 3.26
C ARG A 136 -30.87 21.95 2.34
N LYS A 137 -29.66 22.53 2.27
CA LYS A 137 -28.52 21.98 1.53
C LYS A 137 -28.04 20.71 2.23
N TYR A 138 -28.42 19.54 1.73
CA TYR A 138 -27.91 18.26 2.20
C TYR A 138 -26.73 17.83 1.31
N ARG A 139 -25.60 17.46 1.95
CA ARG A 139 -24.36 17.09 1.25
C ARG A 139 -23.92 15.69 1.66
N PRO A 140 -24.60 14.63 1.19
CA PRO A 140 -24.22 13.27 1.52
C PRO A 140 -22.81 12.96 1.02
N MET A 141 -22.03 12.30 1.88
CA MET A 141 -20.72 11.79 1.53
C MET A 141 -20.87 10.47 0.75
N CYS A 142 -20.09 10.37 -0.33
CA CYS A 142 -19.98 9.20 -1.16
C CYS A 142 -18.52 8.77 -1.29
N VAL A 143 -18.27 7.48 -1.22
CA VAL A 143 -16.94 6.88 -1.42
C VAL A 143 -16.97 5.90 -2.59
N THR A 144 -16.02 6.03 -3.50
CA THR A 144 -15.84 5.18 -4.69
C THR A 144 -14.39 4.72 -4.82
N LEU A 145 -14.15 3.68 -5.60
CA LEU A 145 -12.80 3.21 -5.92
C LEU A 145 -12.09 4.16 -6.88
N SER A 146 -10.77 4.26 -6.75
CA SER A 146 -9.94 5.07 -7.64
C SER A 146 -8.78 4.26 -8.22
N LYS A 147 -8.45 4.52 -9.49
CA LYS A 147 -7.28 3.97 -10.18
C LYS A 147 -6.01 4.81 -9.99
N THR A 148 -6.11 5.97 -9.31
CA THR A 148 -5.00 6.93 -9.18
C THR A 148 -3.76 6.30 -8.54
N PHE A 149 -3.94 5.47 -7.51
CA PHE A 149 -2.83 4.79 -6.85
C PHE A 149 -1.99 3.96 -7.83
N GLY A 150 -2.63 3.07 -8.59
CA GLY A 150 -1.95 2.22 -9.57
C GLY A 150 -1.29 3.05 -10.67
N ASN A 151 -2.02 4.00 -11.26
CA ASN A 151 -1.48 4.85 -12.31
C ASN A 151 -0.22 5.61 -11.88
N TYR A 152 -0.16 6.06 -10.62
CA TYR A 152 0.98 6.78 -10.10
C TYR A 152 2.20 5.86 -9.88
N LEU A 153 1.99 4.66 -9.35
CA LEU A 153 3.07 3.67 -9.19
C LEU A 153 3.63 3.19 -10.52
N THR A 154 2.77 2.92 -11.51
CA THR A 154 3.20 2.58 -12.88
C THR A 154 4.06 3.69 -13.44
N LYS A 155 3.61 4.96 -13.33
CA LYS A 155 4.40 6.10 -13.79
C LYS A 155 5.76 6.21 -13.11
N ILE A 156 5.86 5.94 -11.80
CA ILE A 156 7.15 5.92 -11.08
C ILE A 156 8.06 4.82 -11.66
N GLY A 157 7.53 3.61 -11.83
CA GLY A 157 8.27 2.48 -12.39
C GLY A 157 8.80 2.80 -13.80
N ASP A 158 7.91 3.21 -14.71
CA ASP A 158 8.27 3.55 -16.09
C ASP A 158 9.31 4.68 -16.16
N SER A 159 9.16 5.70 -15.30
CA SER A 159 10.10 6.83 -15.27
C SER A 159 11.48 6.40 -14.79
N TRP A 160 11.56 5.48 -13.83
CA TRP A 160 12.85 4.97 -13.36
C TRP A 160 13.56 4.15 -14.42
N LEU A 161 12.83 3.26 -15.12
CA LEU A 161 13.37 2.49 -16.23
C LEU A 161 13.96 3.39 -17.32
N ALA A 162 13.21 4.42 -17.73
CA ALA A 162 13.69 5.40 -18.72
C ALA A 162 14.98 6.10 -18.29
N VAL A 163 15.09 6.51 -17.01
CA VAL A 163 16.31 7.16 -16.48
C VAL A 163 17.51 6.21 -16.51
N VAL A 164 17.30 4.93 -16.19
CA VAL A 164 18.36 3.91 -16.21
C VAL A 164 18.83 3.65 -17.64
N ASP A 165 17.91 3.55 -18.59
CA ASP A 165 18.23 3.33 -20.01
C ASP A 165 18.98 4.50 -20.63
N ASP A 166 18.60 5.73 -20.29
CA ASP A 166 19.33 6.95 -20.66
C ASP A 166 20.76 6.95 -20.11
N ALA A 167 20.94 6.57 -18.84
CA ALA A 167 22.25 6.51 -18.20
C ALA A 167 23.15 5.44 -18.84
N LYS A 168 22.61 4.24 -19.12
CA LYS A 168 23.32 3.17 -19.82
C LYS A 168 23.73 3.60 -21.24
N SER A 169 22.81 4.25 -21.96
CA SER A 169 23.05 4.73 -23.32
C SER A 169 24.16 5.78 -23.38
N LYS A 170 24.17 6.73 -22.44
CA LYS A 170 25.24 7.75 -22.33
C LYS A 170 26.61 7.12 -22.04
N LYS A 171 26.67 6.14 -21.14
CA LYS A 171 27.92 5.41 -20.85
C LYS A 171 28.46 4.69 -22.09
N LEU A 172 27.59 4.00 -22.82
CA LEU A 172 27.96 3.30 -24.06
C LEU A 172 28.48 4.28 -25.13
N GLN A 173 27.87 5.46 -25.25
CA GLN A 173 28.33 6.51 -26.17
C GLN A 173 29.71 7.05 -25.77
N GLN A 174 29.94 7.32 -24.48
CA GLN A 174 31.24 7.76 -23.97
C GLN A 174 32.35 6.73 -24.19
N GLU A 175 32.07 5.44 -23.97
CA GLU A 175 33.03 4.36 -24.24
C GLU A 175 33.37 4.21 -25.72
N LYS A 176 32.43 4.55 -26.62
CA LYS A 176 32.67 4.57 -28.07
C LYS A 176 33.49 5.80 -28.51
N LEU A 177 33.26 6.95 -27.88
CA LEU A 177 33.98 8.21 -28.15
C LEU A 177 35.41 8.23 -27.58
N GLY A 178 35.65 7.61 -26.42
CA GLY A 178 36.98 7.51 -25.80
C GLY A 178 37.90 6.43 -26.38
N LYS A 179 37.44 5.68 -27.39
CA LYS A 179 38.22 4.67 -28.12
C LYS A 179 38.81 5.18 -29.45
N TYR A 180 38.66 6.48 -29.73
CA TYR A 180 39.29 7.17 -30.86
C TYR A 180 40.30 8.20 -30.36
#